data_AF-A0A392T4N5-F1
#
_entry.id   AF-A0A392T4N5-F1
#
_cell.length_a   1.000
_cell.length_b   1.000
_cell.length_c   1.000
_cell.angle_alpha   90.00
_cell.angle_beta   90.00
_cell.angle_gamma   90.00
#
_symmetry.space_group_name_H-M   'P 1'
#
loop_
_entity.id
_entity.type
_entity.pdbx_description
1 polymer ?
#
loop_
_entity_poly.entity_id
_entity_poly.type
_entity_poly.pdbx_seq_one_letter_code
_entity_poly.pdbx_strand_id
1 'polypeptide(L)'
;GHVISSEGIAVDPAKVDAVLQWSTPESVSGIRSFLGLAGYYRKFIEGFSKLAMPLTQLTRKNQPFVWDKKCEESFQELKRRLTTAPVLVLPDA
;
A
#
# COMPACT_ATOMS: atom_id res chain seq x y z
N GLY A 1 10.43 21.93 -1.55
CA GLY A 1 9.12 22.13 -2.20
C GLY A 1 8.14 21.17 -1.59
N HIS A 2 7.18 21.66 -0.81
CA HIS A 2 6.08 20.87 -0.25
C HIS A 2 4.83 21.72 -0.31
N VAL A 3 3.81 21.22 -0.99
CA VAL A 3 2.44 21.74 -0.88
C VAL A 3 1.74 20.86 0.14
N ILE A 4 1.45 21.44 1.30
CA ILE A 4 0.53 20.85 2.28
C ILE A 4 -0.84 21.40 1.90
N SER A 5 -1.69 20.56 1.30
CA SER A 5 -3.10 20.90 1.08
C SER A 5 -3.99 20.03 1.95
N SER A 6 -4.88 20.70 2.66
CA SER A 6 -5.75 20.20 3.75
C SER A 6 -6.90 19.31 3.29
N GLU A 7 -7.07 19.05 1.99
CA GLU A 7 -8.42 18.76 1.44
C GLU A 7 -8.54 17.50 0.59
N GLY A 8 -7.47 16.72 0.40
CA GLY A 8 -7.56 15.48 -0.37
C GLY A 8 -6.21 15.14 -0.97
N ILE A 9 -5.77 13.91 -0.74
CA ILE A 9 -4.54 13.43 -1.37
C ILE A 9 -4.98 12.84 -2.70
N ALA A 10 -4.73 13.57 -3.79
CA ALA A 10 -4.76 12.97 -5.11
C ALA A 10 -3.60 11.95 -5.17
N VAL A 11 -3.90 10.71 -5.56
CA VAL A 11 -2.88 9.69 -5.80
C VAL A 11 -2.22 10.04 -7.12
N ASP A 12 -0.94 10.38 -7.09
CA ASP A 12 -0.13 10.63 -8.29
C ASP A 12 -0.18 9.36 -9.18
N PRO A 13 -0.62 9.44 -10.45
CA PRO A 13 -0.66 8.31 -11.37
C PRO A 13 0.68 7.58 -11.47
N ALA A 14 1.80 8.31 -11.40
CA ALA A 14 3.13 7.70 -11.41
C ALA A 14 3.38 6.82 -10.17
N LYS A 15 2.77 7.15 -9.02
CA LYS A 15 2.81 6.33 -7.81
C LYS A 15 1.85 5.15 -7.86
N VAL A 16 0.73 5.26 -8.57
CA VAL A 16 -0.18 4.13 -8.87
C VAL A 16 0.53 3.10 -9.74
N ASP A 17 1.18 3.57 -10.81
CA ASP A 17 1.93 2.71 -11.73
C ASP A 17 3.10 2.02 -11.02
N ALA A 18 3.80 2.73 -10.14
CA ALA A 18 4.85 2.13 -9.32
C ALA A 18 4.32 0.99 -8.43
N VAL A 19 3.09 1.10 -7.90
CA VAL A 19 2.44 0.02 -7.15
C VAL A 19 2.03 -1.14 -8.06
N LEU A 20 1.48 -0.87 -9.25
CA LEU A 20 1.11 -1.91 -10.23
C LEU A 20 2.31 -2.75 -10.63
N GLN A 21 3.43 -2.10 -10.92
CA GLN A 21 4.67 -2.74 -11.37
C GLN A 21 5.52 -3.26 -10.20
N TRP A 22 5.08 -3.08 -8.95
CA TRP A 22 5.82 -3.55 -7.78
C TRP A 22 5.91 -5.08 -7.79
N SER A 23 7.14 -5.60 -7.85
CA SER A 23 7.42 -7.04 -7.80
C SER A 23 7.22 -7.60 -6.40
N THR A 24 6.91 -8.89 -6.28
CA THR A 24 6.74 -9.54 -4.97
C THR A 24 7.96 -9.29 -4.09
N PRO A 25 7.81 -8.72 -2.89
CA PRO A 25 8.94 -8.44 -2.02
C PRO A 25 9.63 -9.73 -1.56
N GLU A 26 10.94 -9.82 -1.75
CA GLU A 26 11.75 -10.97 -1.32
C GLU A 26 12.48 -10.73 0.00
N SER A 27 12.24 -9.57 0.63
CA SER A 27 12.90 -9.19 1.88
C SER A 27 12.02 -8.35 2.79
N VAL A 28 12.34 -8.38 4.10
CA VAL A 28 11.73 -7.51 5.11
C VAL A 28 11.83 -6.03 4.73
N SER A 29 12.95 -5.62 4.13
CA SER A 29 13.14 -4.25 3.64
C SER A 29 12.16 -3.92 2.53
N GLY A 30 12.01 -4.80 1.54
CA GLY A 30 11.04 -4.64 0.44
C GLY A 30 9.60 -4.52 0.95
N ILE A 31 9.21 -5.34 1.94
CA ILE A 31 7.88 -5.26 2.55
C ILE A 31 7.69 -3.91 3.26
N ARG A 32 8.67 -3.45 4.04
CA ARG A 32 8.58 -2.15 4.73
C ARG A 32 8.44 -0.99 3.75
N SER A 33 9.17 -1.02 2.64
CA SER A 33 9.04 -0.03 1.56
C SER A 33 7.64 -0.02 0.95
N PHE A 34 7.11 -1.20 0.61
CA PHE A 34 5.75 -1.34 0.09
C PHE A 34 4.70 -0.85 1.09
N LEU A 35 4.77 -1.29 2.35
CA LEU A 35 3.82 -0.89 3.40
C LEU A 35 3.91 0.61 3.72
N GLY A 36 5.10 1.22 3.59
CA GLY A 36 5.28 2.66 3.72
C GLY A 36 4.49 3.44 2.66
N LEU A 37 4.60 3.01 1.39
CA LEU A 37 3.85 3.62 0.29
C LEU A 37 2.34 3.34 0.40
N ALA A 38 1.96 2.08 0.62
CA ALA A 38 0.57 1.68 0.79
C ALA A 38 -0.08 2.38 2.00
N GLY A 39 0.70 2.60 3.07
CA GLY A 39 0.30 3.31 4.28
C GLY A 39 -0.04 4.77 4.05
N TYR A 40 0.60 5.43 3.08
CA TYR A 40 0.26 6.81 2.68
C TYR A 40 -1.17 6.91 2.12
N TYR A 41 -1.64 5.86 1.45
CA TYR A 41 -2.98 5.77 0.86
C TYR A 41 -4.00 5.00 1.71
N ARG A 42 -3.64 4.60 2.93
CA ARG A 42 -4.47 3.76 3.81
C ARG A 42 -5.89 4.29 4.03
N LYS A 43 -6.08 5.62 4.00
CA LYS A 43 -7.39 6.27 4.23
C LYS A 43 -8.41 6.00 3.12
N PHE A 44 -7.94 5.58 1.94
CA PHE A 44 -8.78 5.26 0.78
C PHE A 44 -9.01 3.75 0.61
N ILE A 45 -8.39 2.93 1.47
CA ILE A 45 -8.46 1.47 1.41
C ILE A 45 -9.24 0.99 2.62
N GLU A 46 -10.50 0.64 2.41
CA GLU A 46 -11.32 0.03 3.44
C GLU A 46 -10.65 -1.25 3.96
N GLY A 47 -10.55 -1.37 5.29
CA GLY A 47 -9.94 -2.54 5.91
C GLY A 47 -8.43 -2.65 5.70
N PHE A 48 -7.72 -1.57 5.33
CA PHE A 48 -6.26 -1.57 5.09
C PHE A 48 -5.48 -2.36 6.15
N SER A 49 -5.72 -2.11 7.43
CA SER A 49 -4.99 -2.78 8.52
C SER A 49 -5.17 -4.30 8.52
N LYS A 50 -6.35 -4.81 8.12
CA LYS A 50 -6.60 -6.25 8.01
C LYS A 50 -5.84 -6.84 6.83
N LEU A 51 -5.85 -6.14 5.69
CA LEU A 51 -5.13 -6.55 4.47
C LEU A 51 -3.61 -6.49 4.66
N ALA A 52 -3.09 -5.47 5.34
CA ALA A 52 -1.66 -5.29 5.59
C ALA A 52 -1.12 -6.19 6.72
N MET A 53 -1.99 -6.85 7.50
CA MET A 53 -1.58 -7.61 8.67
C MET A 53 -0.62 -8.76 8.35
N PRO A 54 -0.86 -9.63 7.34
CA PRO A 54 0.08 -10.71 7.00
C PRO A 54 1.45 -10.18 6.60
N LEU A 55 1.49 -9.10 5.82
CA LEU A 55 2.75 -8.44 5.42
C LEU A 55 3.46 -7.80 6.63
N THR A 56 2.71 -7.18 7.53
CA THR A 56 3.27 -6.56 8.74
C THR A 56 3.89 -7.62 9.66
N GLN A 57 3.31 -8.82 9.74
CA GLN A 57 3.89 -9.93 10.51
C GLN A 57 5.28 -10.30 9.99
N LEU A 58 5.47 -10.36 8.66
CA LEU A 58 6.77 -10.63 8.05
C LEU A 58 7.86 -9.58 8.39
N THR A 59 7.49 -8.42 8.93
CA THR A 59 8.45 -7.38 9.34
C THR A 59 8.90 -7.46 10.80
N ARG A 60 8.30 -8.37 11.59
CA ARG A 60 8.56 -8.52 13.03
C ARG A 60 9.94 -9.14 13.26
N LYS A 61 10.58 -8.73 14.36
CA LYS A 61 11.84 -9.35 14.80
C LYS A 61 11.58 -10.79 15.25
N ASN A 62 12.56 -11.67 15.06
CA ASN A 62 12.55 -13.07 15.48
C ASN A 62 11.48 -13.96 14.82
N GLN A 63 10.98 -13.58 13.64
CA GLN A 63 10.11 -14.43 12.82
C GLN A 63 10.82 -14.78 11.51
N PRO A 64 10.79 -16.04 11.04
CA PRO A 64 11.29 -16.37 9.72
C PRO A 64 10.48 -15.65 8.64
N PHE A 65 11.18 -15.15 7.62
CA PHE A 65 10.54 -14.60 6.44
C PHE A 65 9.96 -15.76 5.61
N VAL A 66 8.66 -15.99 5.72
CA VAL A 66 7.95 -17.02 4.97
C VAL A 66 6.84 -16.35 4.17
N TRP A 67 7.06 -16.19 2.87
CA TRP A 67 6.02 -15.70 1.97
C TRP A 67 5.01 -16.80 1.69
N ASP A 68 3.88 -16.76 2.40
CA ASP A 68 2.81 -17.74 2.26
C ASP A 68 1.67 -17.23 1.35
N LYS A 69 0.67 -18.09 1.12
CA LYS A 69 -0.50 -17.76 0.30
C LYS A 69 -1.26 -16.53 0.84
N LYS A 70 -1.30 -16.34 2.16
CA LYS A 70 -1.99 -15.19 2.78
C LYS A 70 -1.24 -13.90 2.51
N CYS A 71 0.09 -13.93 2.53
CA CYS A 71 0.92 -12.78 2.17
C CYS A 71 0.72 -12.40 0.70
N GLU A 72 0.70 -13.37 -0.20
CA GLU A 72 0.44 -13.14 -1.62
C GLU A 72 -0.95 -12.54 -1.85
N GLU A 73 -2.01 -13.15 -1.28
CA GLU A 73 -3.39 -12.65 -1.38
C GLU A 73 -3.51 -11.21 -0.85
N SER A 74 -2.92 -10.94 0.32
CA SER A 74 -2.87 -9.60 0.91
C SER A 74 -2.13 -8.59 0.03
N PHE A 75 -0.99 -8.99 -0.54
CA PHE A 75 -0.18 -8.14 -1.40
C PHE A 75 -0.93 -7.76 -2.68
N GLN A 76 -1.52 -8.74 -3.37
CA GLN A 76 -2.28 -8.51 -4.59
C GLN A 76 -3.55 -7.70 -4.34
N GLU A 77 -4.27 -7.96 -3.26
CA GLU A 77 -5.46 -7.17 -2.92
C GLU A 77 -5.10 -5.73 -2.57
N LEU A 78 -4.00 -5.49 -1.84
CA LEU A 78 -3.51 -4.14 -1.60
C LEU A 78 -3.13 -3.42 -2.90
N LYS A 79 -2.42 -4.09 -3.81
CA LYS A 79 -2.11 -3.55 -5.15
C LYS A 79 -3.39 -3.17 -5.90
N ARG A 80 -4.38 -4.08 -5.95
CA ARG A 80 -5.66 -3.83 -6.60
C ARG A 80 -6.42 -2.66 -5.98
N ARG A 81 -6.48 -2.56 -4.66
CA ARG A 81 -7.16 -1.46 -3.96
C ARG A 81 -6.46 -0.12 -4.17
N LEU A 82 -5.13 -0.12 -4.19
CA LEU A 82 -4.34 1.09 -4.46
C LEU A 82 -4.57 1.63 -5.88
N THR A 83 -4.94 0.77 -6.83
CA THR A 83 -5.08 1.13 -8.26
C THR A 83 -6.52 1.32 -8.69
N THR A 84 -7.47 0.78 -7.92
CA THR A 84 -8.92 0.92 -8.15
C THR A 84 -9.59 1.91 -7.21
N ALA A 85 -8.90 2.39 -6.16
CA ALA A 85 -9.44 3.42 -5.29
C ALA A 85 -9.78 4.65 -6.12
N PRO A 86 -11.03 5.15 -6.08
CA PRO A 86 -11.37 6.41 -6.71
C PRO A 86 -10.54 7.48 -6.00
N VAL A 87 -9.60 8.07 -6.73
CA VAL A 87 -8.93 9.29 -6.31
C VAL A 87 -10.05 10.27 -6.06
N LEU A 88 -10.30 10.59 -4.78
CA LEU A 88 -11.38 11.47 -4.36
C LEU A 88 -11.35 12.71 -5.25
N VAL A 89 -12.37 12.79 -6.11
CA VAL A 89 -12.61 13.91 -7.02
C VAL A 89 -12.58 15.15 -6.13
N LEU A 90 -11.73 16.11 -6.50
CA LEU A 90 -11.74 17.45 -5.89
C LEU A 90 -13.20 17.90 -5.78
N PRO A 91 -13.71 18.35 -4.62
CA PRO A 91 -14.97 19.05 -4.63
C PRO A 91 -14.77 20.27 -5.54
N ASP A 92 -15.56 20.37 -6.61
CA ASP A 92 -15.59 21.57 -7.45
C ASP A 92 -15.85 22.78 -6.54
N ALA A 93 -14.94 23.75 -6.59
CA ALA A 93 -15.14 25.10 -6.06
C ALA A 93 -14.70 26.10 -7.12
#